data_AF-A0A4Y3UQ39-F1
#
_entry.id   AF-A0A4Y3UQ39-F1
#
_cell.length_a   1.000
_cell.length_b   1.000
_cell.length_c   1.000
_cell.angle_alpha   90.00
_cell.angle_beta   90.00
_cell.angle_gamma   90.00
#
_symmetry.space_group_name_H-M   'P 1'
#
loop_
_entity.id
_entity.type
_entity.pdbx_description
1 polymer ?
#
loop_
_entity_poly.entity_id
_entity_poly.type
_entity_poly.pdbx_seq_one_letter_code
_entity_poly.pdbx_strand_id
1 'polypeptide(L)'
;MIVGIGVDLVDIPRFERSLARTPRLLDRLFTPAEQTLKRHSLAARYAAKEALIKALGGSDGVHWTDIEVASEPSGRPVFALAGETAATVEARGITAVHLSLSHDGGLATAYVVAEAPDAPMDASGAGASAGAVAEASVDPTGGAR
;
A
#
# COMPACT_ATOMS: atom_id res chain seq x y z
N MET A 1 -8.30 10.44 -1.16
CA MET A 1 -8.00 9.53 -2.30
C MET A 1 -6.95 8.49 -1.91
N ILE A 2 -7.02 7.29 -2.51
CA ILE A 2 -5.97 6.27 -2.37
C ILE A 2 -4.77 6.69 -3.22
N VAL A 3 -3.61 6.84 -2.58
CA VAL A 3 -2.33 7.16 -3.22
C VAL A 3 -1.67 5.90 -3.78
N GLY A 4 -1.78 4.80 -3.04
CA GLY A 4 -1.21 3.53 -3.46
C GLY A 4 -1.63 2.36 -2.58
N ILE A 5 -1.46 1.16 -3.12
CA ILE A 5 -1.71 -0.09 -2.44
C ILE A 5 -0.49 -1.00 -2.54
N GLY A 6 -0.33 -1.86 -1.55
CA GLY A 6 0.71 -2.86 -1.56
C GLY A 6 0.26 -4.15 -0.92
N VAL A 7 0.71 -5.24 -1.50
CA VAL A 7 0.50 -6.59 -0.97
C VAL A 7 1.82 -7.35 -1.03
N ASP A 8 2.08 -8.14 0.01
CA ASP A 8 3.19 -9.07 0.00
C ASP A 8 2.80 -10.41 0.64
N LEU A 9 3.50 -11.47 0.20
CA LEU A 9 3.32 -12.84 0.66
C LEU A 9 4.68 -13.47 0.91
N VAL A 10 4.87 -13.98 2.11
CA VAL A 10 6.12 -14.57 2.59
C VAL A 10 5.90 -16.02 2.98
N ASP A 11 6.73 -16.91 2.42
CA ASP A 11 6.88 -18.28 2.91
C ASP A 11 7.68 -18.27 4.21
N ILE A 12 7.02 -18.60 5.32
CA ILE A 12 7.60 -18.52 6.68
C ILE A 12 8.81 -19.46 6.81
N PRO A 13 8.73 -20.76 6.45
CA PRO A 13 9.89 -21.65 6.54
C PRO A 13 11.11 -21.18 5.74
N ARG A 14 10.92 -20.63 4.54
CA ARG A 14 11.98 -20.08 3.69
C ARG A 14 12.58 -18.81 4.29
N PHE A 15 11.74 -17.95 4.85
CA PHE A 15 12.18 -16.75 5.54
C PHE A 15 13.04 -17.11 6.77
N GLU A 16 12.59 -18.06 7.58
CA GLU A 16 13.33 -18.57 8.74
C GLU A 16 14.71 -19.13 8.36
N ARG A 17 14.77 -19.95 7.31
CA ARG A 17 16.05 -20.46 6.78
C ARG A 17 16.97 -19.32 6.33
N SER A 18 16.40 -18.25 5.77
CA SER A 18 17.18 -17.09 5.30
C SER A 18 17.77 -16.30 6.47
N LEU A 19 16.99 -16.07 7.53
CA LEU A 19 17.49 -15.44 8.75
C LEU A 19 18.56 -16.29 9.45
N ALA A 20 18.37 -17.60 9.51
CA ALA A 20 19.36 -18.51 10.11
C ALA A 20 20.69 -18.52 9.33
N ARG A 21 20.61 -18.53 7.99
CA ARG A 21 21.78 -18.51 7.11
C ARG A 21 22.50 -17.15 7.12
N THR A 22 21.79 -16.06 7.34
CA THR A 22 22.38 -14.71 7.31
C THR A 22 21.88 -13.88 8.49
N PRO A 23 22.45 -14.07 9.69
CA PRO A 23 21.98 -13.40 10.92
C PRO A 23 21.95 -11.87 10.85
N ARG A 24 22.87 -11.26 10.09
CA ARG A 24 22.92 -9.80 9.86
C ARG A 24 21.66 -9.24 9.17
N LEU A 25 20.83 -10.08 8.55
CA LEU A 25 19.54 -9.62 8.01
C LEU A 25 18.61 -9.12 9.10
N LEU A 26 18.73 -9.65 10.33
CA LEU A 26 17.87 -9.24 11.43
C LEU A 26 18.03 -7.73 11.72
N ASP A 27 19.28 -7.28 11.84
CA ASP A 27 19.61 -5.87 12.11
C ASP A 27 19.32 -4.95 10.93
N ARG A 28 19.39 -5.47 9.70
CA ARG A 28 19.13 -4.69 8.48
C ARG A 28 17.64 -4.49 8.20
N LEU A 29 16.80 -5.44 8.63
CA LEU A 29 15.39 -5.48 8.24
C LEU A 29 14.45 -5.05 9.37
N PHE A 30 14.88 -5.13 10.64
CA PHE A 30 14.00 -4.98 11.79
C PHE A 30 14.53 -3.99 12.81
N THR A 31 13.61 -3.22 13.39
CA THR A 31 13.95 -2.33 14.52
C THR A 31 14.30 -3.16 15.76
N PRO A 32 15.08 -2.63 16.71
CA PRO A 32 15.42 -3.37 17.92
C PRO A 32 14.22 -3.94 18.68
N ALA A 33 13.07 -3.24 18.67
CA ALA A 33 11.84 -3.72 19.28
C ALA A 33 11.30 -4.98 18.60
N GLU A 34 11.32 -5.02 17.27
CA GLU A 34 10.84 -6.15 16.47
C GLU A 34 11.74 -7.38 16.57
N GLN A 35 13.07 -7.20 16.74
CA GLN A 35 14.02 -8.32 16.74
C GLN A 35 13.77 -9.36 17.83
N THR A 36 13.07 -8.97 18.90
CA THR A 36 12.71 -9.84 20.03
C THR A 36 11.54 -10.79 19.72
N LEU A 37 10.86 -10.59 18.59
CA LEU A 37 9.66 -11.32 18.23
C LEU A 37 9.95 -12.73 17.70
N LYS A 38 8.92 -13.56 17.75
CA LYS A 38 8.95 -14.92 17.16
C LYS A 38 9.18 -14.82 15.65
N ARG A 39 9.83 -15.83 15.08
CA ARG A 39 10.24 -15.83 13.67
C ARG A 39 9.07 -15.73 12.68
N HIS A 40 7.95 -16.41 12.92
CA HIS A 40 6.74 -16.23 12.11
C HIS A 40 6.18 -14.81 12.19
N SER A 41 6.27 -14.14 13.35
CA SER A 41 5.86 -12.74 13.51
C SER A 41 6.78 -11.79 12.75
N LEU A 42 8.09 -12.09 12.68
CA LEU A 42 9.06 -11.37 11.85
C LEU A 42 8.77 -11.55 10.36
N ALA A 43 8.35 -12.75 9.92
CA ALA A 43 7.94 -12.97 8.54
C ALA A 43 6.73 -12.09 8.15
N ALA A 44 5.72 -11.98 9.02
CA ALA A 44 4.59 -11.08 8.80
C ALA A 44 5.00 -9.60 8.78
N ARG A 45 5.98 -9.20 9.61
CA ARG A 45 6.56 -7.84 9.58
C ARG A 45 7.36 -7.56 8.32
N TYR A 46 8.11 -8.55 7.84
CA TYR A 46 8.77 -8.45 6.55
C TYR A 46 7.75 -8.20 5.44
N ALA A 47 6.67 -8.99 5.39
CA ALA A 47 5.59 -8.80 4.44
C ALA A 47 4.96 -7.39 4.56
N ALA A 48 4.75 -6.91 5.78
CA ALA A 48 4.21 -5.57 6.01
C ALA A 48 5.11 -4.47 5.43
N LYS A 49 6.43 -4.55 5.66
CA LYS A 49 7.40 -3.57 5.18
C LYS A 49 7.51 -3.59 3.66
N GLU A 50 7.54 -4.77 3.03
CA GLU A 50 7.49 -4.91 1.58
C GLU A 50 6.18 -4.33 1.00
N ALA A 51 5.05 -4.65 1.62
CA ALA A 51 3.75 -4.12 1.21
C ALA A 51 3.72 -2.58 1.33
N LEU A 52 4.30 -2.00 2.39
CA LEU A 52 4.43 -0.55 2.50
C LEU A 52 5.29 0.03 1.37
N ILE A 53 6.48 -0.53 1.12
CA ILE A 53 7.38 -0.08 0.04
C ILE A 53 6.65 -0.11 -1.32
N LYS A 54 5.84 -1.13 -1.57
CA LYS A 54 5.00 -1.23 -2.78
C LYS A 54 3.90 -0.18 -2.82
N ALA A 55 3.21 0.05 -1.69
CA ALA A 55 2.18 1.09 -1.59
C ALA A 55 2.74 2.49 -1.81
N LEU A 56 4.00 2.71 -1.44
CA LEU A 56 4.71 3.95 -1.74
C LEU A 56 5.13 4.04 -3.22
N GLY A 57 5.21 2.93 -3.95
CA GLY A 57 5.64 2.89 -5.36
C GLY A 57 7.14 2.67 -5.55
N GLY A 58 7.87 2.27 -4.50
CA GLY A 58 9.30 2.02 -4.53
C GLY A 58 10.00 2.33 -3.22
N SER A 59 11.30 2.01 -3.14
CA SER A 59 12.12 2.16 -1.93
C SER A 59 12.89 3.48 -1.84
N ASP A 60 12.67 4.42 -2.77
CA ASP A 60 13.38 5.70 -2.78
C ASP A 60 13.05 6.51 -1.51
N GLY A 61 14.08 6.81 -0.70
CA GLY A 61 13.93 7.49 0.60
C GLY A 61 13.37 6.61 1.72
N VAL A 62 13.28 5.29 1.52
CA VAL A 62 12.71 4.34 2.48
C VAL A 62 13.79 3.44 3.08
N HIS A 63 13.88 3.42 4.41
CA HIS A 63 14.80 2.58 5.16
C HIS A 63 14.03 1.57 6.00
N TRP A 64 14.48 0.31 5.97
CA TRP A 64 13.80 -0.78 6.66
C TRP A 64 13.70 -0.62 8.18
N THR A 65 14.75 -0.04 8.79
CA THR A 65 14.82 0.22 10.23
C THR A 65 14.09 1.48 10.67
N ASP A 66 13.65 2.31 9.72
CA ASP A 66 12.77 3.45 9.97
C ASP A 66 11.28 3.04 9.96
N ILE A 67 10.98 1.81 9.55
CA ILE A 67 9.63 1.24 9.56
C ILE A 67 9.54 0.25 10.71
N GLU A 68 8.69 0.51 11.68
CA GLU A 68 8.33 -0.47 12.73
C GLU A 68 6.86 -0.88 12.59
N VAL A 69 6.57 -2.18 12.70
CA VAL A 69 5.18 -2.64 12.86
C VAL A 69 4.88 -2.83 14.34
N ALA A 70 4.25 -1.82 14.92
CA ALA A 70 3.77 -1.80 16.29
C ALA A 70 2.36 -2.43 16.40
N SER A 71 1.89 -2.57 17.63
CA SER A 71 0.51 -3.00 17.92
C SER A 71 -0.13 -2.01 18.88
N GLU A 72 -1.33 -1.56 18.54
CA GLU A 72 -2.15 -0.78 19.45
C GLU A 72 -2.61 -1.64 20.65
N PRO A 73 -3.10 -1.02 21.74
CA PRO A 73 -3.70 -1.76 22.86
C PRO A 73 -4.85 -2.70 22.44
N SER A 74 -5.52 -2.40 21.33
CA SER A 74 -6.57 -3.22 20.72
C SER A 74 -6.04 -4.50 20.05
N GLY A 75 -4.72 -4.60 19.84
CA GLY A 75 -4.08 -5.64 19.03
C GLY A 75 -4.00 -5.31 17.53
N ARG A 76 -4.56 -4.17 17.09
CA ARG A 76 -4.48 -3.73 15.69
C ARG A 76 -3.03 -3.42 15.31
N PRO A 77 -2.49 -3.98 14.22
CA PRO A 77 -1.14 -3.66 13.74
C PRO A 77 -1.12 -2.27 13.08
N VAL A 78 -0.09 -1.49 13.36
CA VAL A 78 0.11 -0.14 12.80
C VAL A 78 1.57 0.09 12.44
N PHE A 79 1.83 0.98 11.49
CA PHE A 79 3.19 1.44 11.21
C PHE A 79 3.56 2.59 12.13
N ALA A 80 4.70 2.48 12.81
CA ALA A 80 5.42 3.60 13.40
C ALA A 80 6.60 3.93 12.48
N LEU A 81 6.50 5.07 11.79
CA LEU A 81 7.51 5.52 10.84
C LEU A 81 8.42 6.56 11.49
N ALA A 82 9.71 6.49 11.20
CA ALA A 82 10.71 7.42 11.68
C ALA A 82 11.64 7.88 10.54
N GLY A 83 12.57 8.77 10.88
CA GLY A 83 13.69 9.12 10.00
C GLY A 83 13.29 9.61 8.61
N GLU A 84 14.07 9.21 7.62
CA GLU A 84 13.87 9.62 6.23
C GLU A 84 12.62 8.99 5.62
N THR A 85 12.22 7.81 6.11
CA THR A 85 10.99 7.17 5.65
C THR A 85 9.76 7.98 6.03
N ALA A 86 9.68 8.47 7.27
CA ALA A 86 8.58 9.33 7.70
C ALA A 86 8.50 10.61 6.86
N ALA A 87 9.65 11.26 6.64
CA ALA A 87 9.74 12.46 5.79
C ALA A 87 9.32 12.17 4.35
N THR A 88 9.70 11.02 3.79
CA THR A 88 9.32 10.59 2.44
C THR A 88 7.80 10.36 2.31
N VAL A 89 7.18 9.75 3.32
CA VAL A 89 5.73 9.52 3.36
C VAL A 89 4.98 10.86 3.43
N GLU A 90 5.43 11.76 4.30
CA GLU A 90 4.86 13.11 4.43
C GLU A 90 5.02 13.93 3.14
N ALA A 91 6.20 13.92 2.52
CA ALA A 91 6.46 14.63 1.26
C ALA A 91 5.60 14.13 0.09
N ARG A 92 5.11 12.89 0.14
CA ARG A 92 4.15 12.33 -0.83
C ARG A 92 2.70 12.71 -0.52
N GLY A 93 2.46 13.48 0.53
CA GLY A 93 1.12 13.92 0.96
C GLY A 93 0.28 12.79 1.58
N ILE A 94 0.89 11.67 1.93
CA ILE A 94 0.19 10.53 2.54
C ILE A 94 -0.10 10.87 4.00
N THR A 95 -1.38 10.89 4.37
CA THR A 95 -1.84 11.24 5.72
C THR A 95 -2.30 10.04 6.52
N ALA A 96 -2.60 8.92 5.87
CA ALA A 96 -2.98 7.69 6.54
C ALA A 96 -2.38 6.47 5.83
N VAL A 97 -1.95 5.50 6.63
CA VAL A 97 -1.49 4.19 6.14
C VAL A 97 -2.22 3.11 6.93
N HIS A 98 -2.97 2.28 6.22
CA HIS A 98 -3.74 1.19 6.79
C HIS A 98 -2.97 -0.11 6.60
N LEU A 99 -2.92 -0.94 7.64
CA LEU A 99 -2.22 -2.22 7.62
C LEU A 99 -3.17 -3.34 8.06
N SER A 100 -3.14 -4.45 7.32
CA SER A 100 -3.72 -5.72 7.74
C SER A 100 -2.69 -6.83 7.57
N LEU A 101 -2.63 -7.74 8.54
CA LEU A 101 -1.75 -8.90 8.54
C LEU A 101 -2.60 -10.17 8.64
N SER A 102 -2.20 -11.21 7.92
CA SER A 102 -2.75 -12.55 8.09
C SER A 102 -1.64 -13.59 7.94
N HIS A 103 -1.81 -14.74 8.56
CA HIS A 103 -0.92 -15.87 8.36
C HIS A 103 -1.69 -17.17 8.51
N ASP A 104 -1.45 -18.11 7.60
CA ASP A 104 -2.00 -19.46 7.65
C ASP A 104 -1.17 -20.38 6.75
N GLY A 105 -1.18 -21.70 7.02
CA GLY A 105 -0.57 -22.70 6.14
C GLY A 105 0.93 -22.52 5.88
N GLY A 106 1.67 -21.87 6.79
CA GLY A 106 3.09 -21.57 6.59
C GLY A 106 3.38 -20.32 5.76
N LEU A 107 2.35 -19.53 5.44
CA LEU A 107 2.44 -18.27 4.74
C LEU A 107 2.10 -17.11 5.68
N ALA A 108 2.75 -15.96 5.46
CA ALA A 108 2.36 -14.68 6.05
C ALA A 108 2.06 -13.68 4.92
N THR A 109 0.99 -12.92 5.05
CA THR A 109 0.61 -11.88 4.10
C THR A 109 0.34 -10.56 4.79
N ALA A 110 0.61 -9.48 4.08
CA ALA A 110 0.29 -8.14 4.50
C ALA A 110 -0.38 -7.36 3.36
N TYR A 111 -1.37 -6.56 3.73
CA TYR A 111 -2.02 -5.58 2.86
C TYR A 111 -1.82 -4.18 3.43
N VAL A 112 -1.45 -3.25 2.56
CA VAL A 112 -1.26 -1.84 2.87
C VAL A 112 -2.05 -0.97 1.91
N VAL A 113 -2.73 0.04 2.46
CA VAL A 113 -3.37 1.12 1.70
C VAL A 113 -2.83 2.44 2.22
N ALA A 114 -2.30 3.27 1.34
CA ALA A 114 -1.87 4.63 1.64
C ALA A 114 -2.90 5.63 1.10
N GLU A 115 -3.33 6.56 1.95
CA GLU A 115 -4.36 7.54 1.64
C GLU A 115 -3.84 8.96 1.87
N ALA A 116 -4.31 9.88 1.02
CA ALA A 116 -4.13 11.31 1.15
C ALA A 116 -5.50 11.99 1.16
N PRO A 117 -5.61 13.23 1.68
CA PRO A 117 -6.84 14.02 1.56
C PRO A 117 -7.22 14.16 0.08
N ASP A 118 -8.51 14.26 -0.20
CA ASP A 118 -8.92 14.65 -1.55
C ASP A 118 -8.37 16.05 -1.84
N ALA A 119 -7.69 16.22 -2.96
CA ALA A 119 -7.46 17.56 -3.49
C ALA A 119 -8.85 18.22 -3.64
N PRO A 120 -9.01 19.50 -3.26
CA PRO A 120 -10.27 20.18 -3.47
C PRO A 120 -10.63 20.05 -4.95
N MET A 121 -11.74 19.39 -5.24
CA MET A 121 -12.27 19.30 -6.60
C MET A 121 -12.57 20.73 -7.03
N ASP A 122 -11.77 21.25 -7.97
CA ASP A 122 -12.00 22.55 -8.59
C ASP A 122 -13.46 22.59 -9.07
N ALA A 123 -14.28 23.44 -8.45
CA ALA A 123 -15.70 23.61 -8.80
C ALA A 123 -15.90 24.35 -10.14
N SER A 124 -15.04 24.08 -11.13
CA SER A 124 -15.04 24.71 -12.45
C SER A 124 -15.52 23.78 -13.59
N GLY A 125 -15.85 22.52 -13.29
CA GLY A 125 -16.25 21.52 -14.30
C GLY A 125 -17.75 21.30 -14.53
N ALA A 126 -18.64 21.94 -13.75
CA ALA A 126 -20.09 21.81 -13.95
C ALA A 126 -20.62 22.90 -14.89
N GLY A 127 -20.17 22.88 -16.14
CA GLY A 127 -20.56 23.84 -17.18
C GLY A 127 -20.78 23.16 -18.53
N ALA A 128 -22.02 22.74 -18.76
CA ALA A 128 -22.69 22.59 -20.06
C ALA A 128 -21.97 21.88 -21.23
N SER A 129 -22.53 20.73 -21.65
CA SER A 129 -23.06 20.63 -23.01
C SER A 129 -24.18 19.57 -23.08
N ALA A 130 -25.41 20.06 -23.09
CA ALA A 130 -26.53 19.33 -23.67
C ALA A 130 -26.34 19.40 -25.20
N GLY A 131 -25.67 18.38 -25.75
CA GLY A 131 -25.62 18.16 -27.19
C GLY A 131 -26.95 17.55 -27.64
N ALA A 132 -27.82 18.38 -28.21
CA ALA A 132 -29.04 17.95 -28.88
C ALA A 132 -28.70 16.99 -30.03
N VAL A 133 -29.19 15.75 -29.95
CA VAL A 133 -29.23 14.83 -31.09
C VAL A 133 -30.32 15.32 -32.04
N ALA A 134 -29.91 15.74 -33.23
CA ALA A 134 -30.81 16.05 -34.33
C ALA A 134 -31.42 14.74 -34.87
N GLU A 135 -32.74 14.61 -34.78
CA GLU A 135 -33.48 13.56 -35.49
C GLU A 135 -33.41 13.81 -37.00
N ALA A 136 -32.83 12.87 -37.72
CA ALA A 136 -32.85 12.85 -39.18
C ALA A 136 -34.27 12.44 -39.64
N SER A 137 -34.96 13.40 -40.26
CA SER A 137 -36.19 13.18 -41.02
C SER A 137 -35.94 12.22 -42.18
N VAL A 138 -36.67 11.11 -42.20
CA VAL A 138 -36.75 10.18 -43.34
C VAL A 138 -38.00 10.55 -44.15
N ASP A 139 -37.81 11.09 -45.34
CA ASP A 139 -38.89 11.31 -46.32
C ASP A 139 -38.93 10.14 -47.32
N PRO A 140 -40.10 9.51 -47.58
CA PRO A 140 -40.21 8.28 -48.33
C PRO A 140 -40.61 8.56 -49.78
N THR A 141 -39.67 8.52 -50.73
CA THR A 141 -40.02 8.35 -52.16
C THR A 141 -38.81 7.86 -52.97
N GLY A 142 -38.43 6.59 -52.75
CA GLY A 142 -37.53 5.85 -53.64
C GLY A 142 -38.31 5.08 -54.70
N GLY A 143 -38.88 5.80 -55.67
CA GLY A 143 -39.59 5.22 -56.81
C GLY A 143 -38.65 4.56 -57.84
N ALA A 144 -39.13 3.48 -58.44
CA ALA A 144 -38.46 2.61 -59.39
C ALA A 144 -37.78 3.32 -60.58
N ARG A 145 -36.59 2.81 -60.94
CA ARG A 145 -36.15 2.48 -62.31
C ARG A 145 -34.89 1.62 -62.27
#